data_AF-A0A966B0K7-F1
#
_entry.id   AF-A0A966B0K7-F1
#
_cell.length_a   1.000
_cell.length_b   1.000
_cell.length_c   1.000
_cell.angle_alpha   90.00
_cell.angle_beta   90.00
_cell.angle_gamma   90.00
#
_symmetry.space_group_name_H-M   'P 1'
#
loop_
_entity.id
_entity.type
_entity.pdbx_description
1 polymer ?
#
loop_
_entity_poly.entity_id
_entity_poly.type
_entity_poly.pdbx_seq_one_letter_code
_entity_poly.pdbx_strand_id
1 'polypeptide(L)'
;MNSILLVGQTPPPYHGQAIATQQLFDQRWEGLKVRYLRMAYSQSESEVGRFRIRKIFHLISLVIKSWIILIKNRPCCLYYPPASPNRIPVIRDVVFLLLVRPLAKDTIFHYHAGGLPTYVASLSFPLRFLSKIAFSNADLGIEISESQLNEDIFFPVKKRICI
;
A
#
# COMPACT_ATOMS: atom_id res chain seq x y z
N MET A 1 23.63 1.00 -1.13
CA MET A 1 22.73 -0.12 -1.46
C MET A 1 21.30 0.35 -1.26
N ASN A 2 20.43 0.22 -2.27
CA ASN A 2 19.04 0.63 -2.16
C ASN A 2 18.23 -0.56 -1.61
N SER A 3 17.74 -0.43 -0.38
CA SER A 3 16.87 -1.43 0.26
C SER A 3 15.41 -1.03 0.08
N ILE A 4 14.55 -1.98 -0.24
CA ILE A 4 13.11 -1.79 -0.41
C ILE A 4 12.37 -2.79 0.48
N LEU A 5 11.40 -2.31 1.25
CA LEU A 5 10.38 -3.12 1.87
C LEU A 5 9.13 -3.07 0.97
N LEU A 6 8.87 -4.18 0.28
CA LEU A 6 7.66 -4.38 -0.52
C LEU A 6 6.59 -5.02 0.36
N VAL A 7 5.55 -4.26 0.69
CA VAL A 7 4.41 -4.74 1.48
C VAL A 7 3.21 -4.89 0.56
N GLY A 8 2.61 -6.07 0.48
CA GLY A 8 1.60 -6.34 -0.54
C GLY A 8 0.72 -7.53 -0.22
N GLN A 9 -0.53 -7.52 -0.68
CA GLN A 9 -1.39 -8.72 -0.64
C GLN A 9 -0.99 -9.63 -1.79
N THR A 10 -0.75 -10.91 -1.51
CA THR A 10 -0.57 -11.93 -2.55
C THR A 10 -1.63 -13.03 -2.42
N PRO A 11 -1.86 -13.85 -3.47
CA PRO A 11 -2.91 -14.86 -3.45
C PRO A 11 -2.73 -15.91 -2.35
N PRO A 12 -3.84 -16.48 -1.83
CA PRO A 12 -5.23 -16.06 -2.04
C PRO A 12 -5.62 -14.81 -1.22
N PRO A 13 -6.71 -14.08 -1.58
CA PRO A 13 -7.61 -14.27 -2.74
C PRO A 13 -6.97 -13.91 -4.09
N TYR A 14 -7.48 -14.49 -5.18
CA TYR A 14 -6.96 -14.31 -6.54
C TYR A 14 -7.67 -13.15 -7.23
N HIS A 15 -7.11 -11.95 -7.13
CA HIS A 15 -7.57 -10.76 -7.85
C HIS A 15 -6.39 -10.06 -8.52
N GLY A 16 -6.67 -9.16 -9.48
CA GLY A 16 -5.65 -8.50 -10.31
C GLY A 16 -4.47 -7.91 -9.52
N GLN A 17 -4.76 -7.08 -8.51
CA GLN A 17 -3.72 -6.52 -7.63
C GLN A 17 -2.89 -7.59 -6.89
N ALA A 18 -3.52 -8.68 -6.42
CA ALA A 18 -2.79 -9.73 -5.70
C ALA A 18 -1.86 -10.51 -6.63
N ILE A 19 -2.31 -10.82 -7.85
CA ILE A 19 -1.49 -11.49 -8.87
C ILE A 19 -0.32 -10.59 -9.26
N ALA A 20 -0.55 -9.31 -9.54
CA ALA A 20 0.51 -8.37 -9.88
C ALA A 20 1.52 -8.20 -8.73
N THR A 21 1.05 -8.15 -7.48
CA THR A 21 1.92 -8.13 -6.31
C THR A 21 2.75 -9.41 -6.19
N GLN A 22 2.17 -10.58 -6.47
CA GLN A 22 2.89 -11.86 -6.44
C GLN A 22 4.01 -11.88 -7.49
N GLN A 23 3.77 -11.35 -8.70
CA GLN A 23 4.81 -11.20 -9.73
C GLN A 23 5.97 -10.33 -9.23
N LEU A 24 5.70 -9.24 -8.51
CA LEU A 24 6.75 -8.40 -7.90
C LEU A 24 7.51 -9.13 -6.78
N PHE A 25 6.85 -10.02 -6.04
CA PHE A 25 7.47 -10.84 -4.99
C PHE A 25 8.40 -11.90 -5.58
N ASP A 26 7.99 -12.52 -6.68
CA ASP A 26 8.73 -13.60 -7.33
C ASP A 26 9.88 -13.09 -8.22
N GLN A 27 9.88 -11.79 -8.53
CA GLN A 27 10.91 -11.18 -9.35
C GLN A 27 12.28 -11.21 -8.66
N ARG A 28 13.31 -11.54 -9.44
CA ARG A 28 14.71 -11.35 -9.04
C ARG A 28 15.12 -9.91 -9.33
N TRP A 29 15.34 -9.13 -8.27
CA TRP A 29 15.76 -7.74 -8.40
C TRP A 29 17.28 -7.63 -8.44
N GLU A 30 17.82 -7.27 -9.60
CA GLU A 30 19.26 -7.01 -9.73
C GLU A 30 19.61 -5.62 -9.17
N GLY A 31 20.67 -5.55 -8.36
CA GLY A 31 21.13 -4.28 -7.76
C GLY A 31 20.26 -3.73 -6.61
N LEU A 32 19.11 -4.34 -6.30
CA LEU A 32 18.20 -3.93 -5.22
C LEU A 32 18.05 -5.02 -4.16
N LYS A 33 18.12 -4.63 -2.89
CA LYS A 33 17.77 -5.53 -1.78
C LYS A 33 16.29 -5.38 -1.46
N VAL A 34 15.46 -6.24 -2.04
CA VAL A 34 14.01 -6.23 -1.80
C VAL A 34 13.66 -7.23 -0.70
N ARG A 35 12.94 -6.75 0.31
CA ARG A 35 12.37 -7.55 1.38
C ARG A 35 10.86 -7.54 1.24
N TYR A 36 10.28 -8.72 1.28
CA TYR A 36 8.86 -8.91 1.06
C TYR A 36 8.12 -9.09 2.39
N LEU A 37 7.00 -8.40 2.53
CA LEU A 37 6.10 -8.60 3.67
C LEU A 37 4.66 -8.74 3.17
N ARG A 38 4.16 -9.96 3.23
CA ARG A 38 2.81 -10.27 2.77
C ARG A 38 1.75 -9.71 3.72
N MET A 39 0.80 -8.98 3.16
CA MET A 39 -0.50 -8.69 3.77
C MET A 39 -1.36 -9.95 3.61
N ALA A 40 -1.70 -10.63 4.71
CA ALA A 40 -2.45 -11.90 4.69
C ALA A 40 -3.79 -11.72 5.41
N TYR A 41 -4.61 -10.76 4.96
CA TYR A 41 -5.83 -10.36 5.69
C TYR A 41 -7.08 -11.18 5.34
N SER A 42 -7.11 -11.79 4.16
CA SER A 42 -8.22 -12.60 3.66
C SER A 42 -7.66 -13.84 3.01
N GLN A 43 -8.26 -15.01 3.24
CA GLN A 43 -7.94 -16.24 2.52
C GLN A 43 -8.94 -16.57 1.40
N SER A 44 -10.07 -15.86 1.35
CA SER A 44 -11.08 -15.95 0.30
C SER A 44 -11.58 -14.56 -0.08
N GLU A 45 -12.15 -14.43 -1.28
CA GLU A 45 -12.77 -13.19 -1.76
C GLU A 45 -13.93 -12.75 -0.86
N SER A 46 -14.71 -13.72 -0.36
CA SER A 46 -15.83 -13.49 0.56
C SER A 46 -15.42 -12.86 1.90
N GLU A 47 -14.14 -12.91 2.26
CA GLU A 47 -13.60 -12.28 3.48
C GLU A 47 -13.11 -10.85 3.27
N VAL A 48 -12.92 -10.40 2.03
CA VAL A 48 -12.54 -9.01 1.72
C VAL A 48 -13.67 -8.08 2.17
N GLY A 49 -13.31 -6.98 2.85
CA GLY A 49 -14.32 -6.02 3.33
C GLY A 49 -15.11 -6.42 4.59
N ARG A 50 -14.81 -7.56 5.25
CA ARG A 50 -15.43 -7.94 6.54
C ARG A 50 -14.59 -7.58 7.76
N PHE A 51 -15.19 -7.02 8.82
CA PHE A 51 -14.50 -6.75 10.08
C PHE A 51 -14.35 -8.03 10.90
N ARG A 52 -13.14 -8.32 11.40
CA ARG A 52 -12.86 -9.42 12.33
C ARG A 52 -11.74 -8.99 13.27
N ILE A 53 -11.85 -9.28 14.57
CA ILE A 53 -10.82 -8.94 15.59
C ILE A 53 -9.44 -9.47 15.19
N ARG A 54 -9.38 -10.67 14.59
CA ARG A 54 -8.15 -11.26 14.03
C ARG A 54 -7.43 -10.31 13.06
N LYS A 55 -8.15 -9.51 12.28
CA LYS A 55 -7.56 -8.55 11.32
C LYS A 55 -6.89 -7.37 12.02
N ILE A 56 -7.32 -7.00 13.23
CA ILE A 56 -6.68 -5.96 14.04
C ILE A 56 -5.32 -6.45 14.53
N PHE A 57 -5.27 -7.63 15.14
CA PHE A 57 -3.99 -8.24 15.56
C PHE A 57 -3.05 -8.47 14.38
N HIS A 58 -3.60 -8.86 13.22
CA HIS A 58 -2.80 -8.98 11.99
C HIS A 58 -2.23 -7.64 11.54
N LEU A 59 -3.01 -6.55 11.60
CA LEU A 59 -2.54 -5.22 11.27
C LEU A 59 -1.44 -4.75 12.21
N ILE A 60 -1.61 -4.93 13.53
CA ILE A 60 -0.59 -4.62 14.52
C ILE A 60 0.70 -5.42 14.23
N SER A 61 0.57 -6.73 13.96
CA SER A 61 1.72 -7.58 13.59
C SER A 61 2.42 -7.09 12.31
N LEU A 62 1.65 -6.70 11.29
CA LEU A 62 2.19 -6.17 10.04
C LEU A 62 2.96 -4.87 10.26
N VAL A 63 2.42 -3.95 11.08
CA VAL A 63 3.08 -2.70 11.45
C VAL A 63 4.39 -2.97 12.17
N ILE A 64 4.39 -3.82 13.20
CA ILE A 64 5.60 -4.15 13.98
C ILE A 64 6.66 -4.81 13.08
N LYS A 65 6.28 -5.77 12.25
CA LYS A 65 7.21 -6.41 11.29
C LYS A 65 7.80 -5.40 10.32
N SER A 66 6.97 -4.48 9.82
CA SER A 66 7.42 -3.40 8.93
C SER A 66 8.43 -2.49 9.64
N TRP A 67 8.17 -2.09 10.89
CA TRP A 67 9.10 -1.31 11.69
C TRP A 67 10.44 -2.02 11.87
N ILE A 68 10.44 -3.30 12.25
CA ILE A 68 11.65 -4.10 12.43
C ILE A 68 12.47 -4.12 11.13
N ILE A 69 11.81 -4.33 9.98
CA ILE A 69 12.50 -4.35 8.68
C ILE A 69 13.04 -2.97 8.32
N LEU A 70 12.23 -1.92 8.42
CA LEU A 70 12.65 -0.56 8.07
C LEU A 70 13.83 -0.09 8.93
N ILE A 71 13.78 -0.31 10.24
CA ILE A 71 14.84 0.11 11.17
C ILE A 71 16.14 -0.69 10.93
N LYS A 72 16.06 -2.01 10.75
CA LYS A 72 17.25 -2.86 10.53
C LYS A 72 17.94 -2.63 9.18
N ASN A 73 17.28 -1.98 8.23
CA ASN A 73 17.76 -1.86 6.85
C ASN A 73 17.83 -0.41 6.38
N ARG A 74 17.94 0.57 7.29
CA ARG A 74 18.06 1.97 6.91
C ARG A 74 19.34 2.20 6.07
N PRO A 75 19.29 3.03 5.01
CA PRO A 75 18.08 3.63 4.43
C PRO A 75 17.22 2.61 3.67
N CYS A 76 15.91 2.56 3.98
CA CYS A 76 14.96 1.62 3.38
C CYS A 76 13.73 2.36 2.83
N CYS A 77 13.39 2.10 1.59
CA CYS A 77 12.19 2.62 0.94
C CYS A 77 10.99 1.69 1.19
N LEU A 78 9.80 2.25 1.40
CA LEU A 78 8.55 1.51 1.45
C LEU A 78 7.92 1.48 0.05
N TYR A 79 7.70 0.28 -0.49
CA TYR A 79 6.87 0.09 -1.67
C TYR A 79 5.53 -0.51 -1.23
N TYR A 80 4.44 0.17 -1.57
CA TYR A 80 3.11 -0.17 -1.10
C TYR A 80 2.08 -0.02 -2.22
N PRO A 81 1.31 -1.06 -2.56
CA PRO A 81 0.19 -0.94 -3.48
C PRO A 81 -1.10 -0.61 -2.71
N PRO A 82 -1.65 0.63 -2.83
CA PRO A 82 -2.88 1.00 -2.13
C PRO A 82 -4.08 0.14 -2.55
N ALA A 83 -5.03 0.00 -1.65
CA ALA A 83 -6.24 -0.77 -1.89
C ALA A 83 -7.24 -0.05 -2.79
N SER A 84 -8.05 -0.84 -3.49
CA SER A 84 -9.21 -0.35 -4.26
C SER A 84 -10.29 0.28 -3.35
N PRO A 85 -11.22 1.08 -3.92
CA PRO A 85 -12.36 1.73 -3.24
C PRO A 85 -13.23 0.80 -2.36
N ASN A 86 -12.83 0.59 -1.11
CA ASN A 86 -13.62 -0.15 -0.12
C ASN A 86 -13.28 0.30 1.30
N ARG A 87 -14.29 0.40 2.16
CA ARG A 87 -14.16 1.03 3.48
C ARG A 87 -13.11 0.35 4.36
N ILE A 88 -13.13 -0.98 4.44
CA ILE A 88 -12.24 -1.71 5.35
C ILE A 88 -10.79 -1.71 4.84
N PRO A 89 -10.50 -2.03 3.56
CA PRO A 89 -9.16 -1.90 3.00
C PRO A 89 -8.61 -0.48 3.08
N VAL A 90 -9.40 0.55 2.78
CA VAL A 90 -8.94 1.95 2.89
C VAL A 90 -8.59 2.31 4.33
N ILE A 91 -9.45 2.00 5.31
CA ILE A 91 -9.13 2.26 6.73
C ILE A 91 -7.85 1.53 7.16
N ARG A 92 -7.69 0.26 6.75
CA ARG A 92 -6.48 -0.53 7.02
C ARG A 92 -5.24 0.16 6.47
N ASP A 93 -5.29 0.59 5.22
CA ASP A 93 -4.16 1.24 4.55
C ASP A 93 -3.82 2.56 5.21
N VAL A 94 -4.83 3.37 5.56
CA VAL A 94 -4.65 4.64 6.28
C VAL A 94 -3.94 4.41 7.61
N VAL A 95 -4.43 3.49 8.42
CA VAL A 95 -3.81 3.17 9.72
C VAL A 95 -2.39 2.64 9.52
N PHE A 96 -2.18 1.73 8.58
CA PHE A 96 -0.87 1.17 8.29
C PHE A 96 0.13 2.26 7.86
N LEU A 97 -0.24 3.08 6.89
CA LEU A 97 0.63 4.10 6.29
C LEU A 97 0.98 5.20 7.29
N LEU A 98 0.01 5.67 8.09
CA LEU A 98 0.28 6.67 9.13
C LEU A 98 1.30 6.16 10.17
N LEU A 99 1.28 4.86 10.49
CA LEU A 99 2.19 4.27 11.47
C LEU A 99 3.55 3.86 10.89
N VAL A 100 3.62 3.52 9.59
CA VAL A 100 4.82 2.92 8.99
C VAL A 100 5.63 3.90 8.14
N ARG A 101 4.97 4.80 7.38
CA ARG A 101 5.65 5.73 6.48
C ARG A 101 6.71 6.61 7.16
N PRO A 102 6.49 7.15 8.39
CA PRO A 102 7.50 8.00 9.03
C PRO A 102 8.85 7.33 9.29
N LEU A 103 8.93 5.99 9.25
CA LEU A 103 10.18 5.24 9.44
C LEU A 103 10.87 4.88 8.13
N ALA A 104 10.19 5.01 6.99
CA ALA A 104 10.74 4.78 5.66
C ALA A 104 11.51 6.02 5.20
N LYS A 105 12.59 5.81 4.44
CA LYS A 105 13.33 6.92 3.82
C LYS A 105 12.49 7.60 2.73
N ASP A 106 11.92 6.78 1.86
CA ASP A 106 11.11 7.17 0.71
C ASP A 106 9.89 6.24 0.63
N THR A 107 8.78 6.71 0.07
CA THR A 107 7.56 5.91 -0.17
C THR A 107 7.23 5.85 -1.67
N ILE A 108 6.99 4.65 -2.19
CA ILE A 108 6.50 4.39 -3.54
C ILE A 108 5.09 3.81 -3.44
N PHE A 109 4.13 4.44 -4.11
CA PHE A 109 2.80 3.89 -4.30
C PHE A 109 2.65 3.26 -5.68
N HIS A 110 2.08 2.05 -5.72
CA HIS A 110 1.72 1.37 -6.96
C HIS A 110 0.22 1.16 -7.01
N TYR A 111 -0.45 2.03 -7.75
CA TYR A 111 -1.89 2.05 -7.86
C TYR A 111 -2.34 1.03 -8.91
N HIS A 112 -3.22 0.12 -8.50
CA HIS A 112 -3.75 -0.94 -9.37
C HIS A 112 -5.18 -0.71 -9.83
N ALA A 113 -5.92 0.19 -9.17
CA ALA A 113 -7.32 0.44 -9.45
C ALA A 113 -7.61 1.93 -9.32
N GLY A 114 -8.33 2.48 -10.30
CA GLY A 114 -8.78 3.87 -10.22
C GLY A 114 -9.93 4.07 -9.24
N GLY A 115 -10.18 5.33 -8.91
CA GLY A 115 -11.36 5.75 -8.14
C GLY A 115 -11.14 5.82 -6.63
N LEU A 116 -9.92 5.54 -6.13
CA LEU A 116 -9.57 5.78 -4.73
C LEU A 116 -9.77 7.26 -4.31
N PRO A 117 -9.42 8.28 -5.13
CA PRO A 117 -9.70 9.68 -4.83
C PRO A 117 -11.17 9.97 -4.65
N THR A 118 -12.00 9.55 -5.61
CA THR A 118 -13.45 9.75 -5.61
C THR A 118 -14.06 9.08 -4.37
N TYR A 119 -13.58 7.88 -4.04
CA TYR A 119 -14.00 7.18 -2.84
C TYR A 119 -13.62 7.94 -1.58
N VAL A 120 -12.37 8.35 -1.42
CA VAL A 120 -11.91 9.11 -0.25
C VAL A 120 -12.63 10.45 -0.13
N ALA A 121 -12.95 11.12 -1.24
CA ALA A 121 -13.74 12.34 -1.26
C ALA A 121 -15.14 12.16 -0.66
N SER A 122 -15.74 10.98 -0.86
CA SER A 122 -17.06 10.59 -0.32
C SER A 122 -17.06 10.19 1.17
N LEU A 123 -15.89 10.02 1.80
CA LEU A 123 -15.80 9.62 3.20
C LEU A 123 -16.10 10.79 4.16
N SER A 124 -16.43 10.45 5.41
CA SER A 124 -16.61 11.42 6.48
C SER A 124 -15.36 12.28 6.68
N PHE A 125 -15.53 13.52 7.14
CA PHE A 125 -14.45 14.50 7.26
C PHE A 125 -13.18 13.96 7.95
N PRO A 126 -13.25 13.28 9.12
CA PRO A 126 -12.05 12.77 9.78
C PRO A 126 -11.33 11.71 8.96
N LEU A 127 -12.08 10.75 8.42
CA LEU A 127 -11.49 9.65 7.65
C LEU A 127 -10.92 10.16 6.32
N ARG A 128 -11.59 11.11 5.67
CA ARG A 128 -11.09 11.80 4.47
C ARG A 128 -9.79 12.54 4.76
N PHE A 129 -9.72 13.28 5.86
CA PHE A 129 -8.51 13.99 6.27
C PHE A 129 -7.33 13.05 6.53
N LEU A 130 -7.55 11.99 7.33
CA LEU A 130 -6.52 10.98 7.61
C LEU A 130 -6.08 10.24 6.34
N SER A 131 -7.01 9.96 5.42
CA SER A 131 -6.70 9.34 4.13
C SER A 131 -5.81 10.24 3.29
N LYS A 132 -6.08 11.55 3.23
CA LYS A 132 -5.21 12.50 2.53
C LYS A 132 -3.81 12.51 3.11
N ILE A 133 -3.66 12.52 4.43
CA ILE A 133 -2.32 12.45 5.05
C ILE A 133 -1.62 11.13 4.68
N ALA A 134 -2.34 10.02 4.76
CA ALA A 134 -1.79 8.68 4.55
C ALA A 134 -1.33 8.44 3.10
N PHE A 135 -2.07 8.95 2.11
CA PHE A 135 -1.82 8.68 0.68
C PHE A 135 -1.10 9.81 -0.05
N SER A 136 -0.95 11.01 0.51
CA SER A 136 -0.23 12.11 -0.14
C SER A 136 1.28 12.10 0.16
N ASN A 137 2.04 12.88 -0.61
CA ASN A 137 3.48 13.10 -0.47
C ASN A 137 4.31 11.81 -0.61
N ALA A 138 3.91 10.88 -1.49
CA ALA A 138 4.81 9.80 -1.88
C ALA A 138 5.91 10.33 -2.80
N ASP A 139 7.07 9.69 -2.79
CA ASP A 139 8.21 10.07 -3.61
C ASP A 139 8.02 9.62 -5.06
N LEU A 140 7.29 8.53 -5.27
CA LEU A 140 6.93 8.02 -6.58
C LEU A 140 5.51 7.42 -6.57
N GLY A 141 4.68 7.83 -7.52
CA GLY A 141 3.44 7.15 -7.89
C GLY A 141 3.64 6.35 -9.18
N ILE A 142 3.26 5.07 -9.15
CA ILE A 142 3.20 4.18 -10.32
C ILE A 142 1.72 3.89 -10.61
N GLU A 143 1.29 4.18 -11.83
CA GLU A 143 -0.09 3.98 -12.29
C GLU A 143 -0.12 3.04 -13.52
N ILE A 144 -1.17 2.24 -13.67
CA ILE A 144 -1.28 1.23 -14.76
C ILE A 144 -2.04 1.79 -15.99
N SER A 145 -2.66 2.95 -15.85
CA SER A 145 -3.42 3.56 -16.94
C SER A 145 -3.53 5.06 -16.76
N GLU A 146 -3.50 5.79 -17.87
CA GLU A 146 -3.77 7.23 -17.88
C GLU A 146 -5.16 7.60 -17.32
N SER A 147 -6.11 6.67 -17.33
CA SER A 147 -7.42 6.88 -16.68
C SER A 147 -7.32 7.03 -15.14
N GLN A 148 -6.19 6.63 -14.55
CA GLN A 148 -5.89 6.75 -13.11
C GLN A 148 -5.21 8.08 -12.77
N LEU A 149 -4.95 8.97 -13.74
CA LEU A 149 -4.19 10.21 -13.53
C LEU A 149 -4.82 11.18 -12.52
N ASN A 150 -6.11 11.00 -12.20
CA ASN A 150 -6.83 11.74 -11.17
C ASN A 150 -6.32 11.46 -9.74
N GLU A 151 -5.55 10.38 -9.54
CA GLU A 151 -5.04 10.00 -8.23
C GLU A 151 -4.06 11.01 -7.68
N ASP A 152 -3.11 11.44 -8.49
CA ASP A 152 -2.12 12.45 -8.13
C ASP A 152 -2.70 13.84 -7.84
N ILE A 153 -3.78 14.23 -8.51
CA ILE A 153 -4.43 15.53 -8.25
C ILE A 153 -4.92 15.55 -6.80
N PHE A 154 -5.41 14.41 -6.33
CA PHE A 154 -5.95 14.28 -4.99
C PHE A 154 -4.89 13.85 -3.95
N PHE A 155 -3.91 13.06 -4.37
CA PHE A 155 -2.80 12.51 -3.60
C PHE A 155 -1.46 12.92 -4.25
N PRO A 156 -0.98 14.15 -4.04
CA PRO A 156 0.22 14.64 -4.71
C PRO A 156 1.44 13.75 -4.43
N VAL A 157 2.16 13.38 -5.49
CA VAL A 157 3.43 12.64 -5.44
C VAL A 157 4.56 13.48 -6.06
N LYS A 158 5.81 13.23 -5.68
CA LYS A 158 6.97 14.00 -6.19
C LYS A 158 7.33 13.67 -7.64
N LYS A 159 7.20 12.39 -8.02
CA LYS A 159 7.42 11.89 -9.36
C LYS A 159 6.34 10.88 -9.73
N ARG A 160 5.97 10.81 -11.01
CA ARG A 160 5.01 9.85 -11.53
C ARG A 160 5.62 9.03 -12.66
N ILE A 161 5.21 7.77 -12.75
CA ILE A 161 5.42 6.89 -13.90
C ILE A 161 4.09 6.18 -14.20
N CYS A 162 3.63 6.24 -15.45
CA CYS A 162 2.56 5.39 -15.93
C CYS A 162 3.19 4.26 -16.77
N ILE A 163 2.76 3.02 -16.53
CA ILE A 163 3.26 1.81 -17.21
C ILE A 163 2.16 1.12 -18.00
#